data_AF-F5IXM4-F1
#
_entry.id   AF-F5IXM4-F1
#
_cell.length_a   1.000
_cell.length_b   1.000
_cell.length_c   1.000
_cell.angle_alpha   90.00
_cell.angle_beta   90.00
_cell.angle_gamma   90.00
#
_symmetry.space_group_name_H-M   'P 1'
#
loop_
_entity.id
_entity.type
_entity.pdbx_description
1 polymer ?
#
loop_
_entity_poly.entity_id
_entity_poly.type
_entity_poly.pdbx_seq_one_letter_code
_entity_poly.pdbx_strand_id
1 'polypeptide(L)'
;MFIKSSELNENDNKYILSSCCARGATTVNELSKGTTWYSNIIADVTNGKRIAEAQGKTYRLIAVTWTQGEYDYGNGIAYYKGKLKQLRSDLINDVHNITGDDYSDLPFITYQVSSSYTAGKSYPDIGLALLQLAQEENSGFYMATPIYQLQYADSWHLKNFSSKLMGDYYGLALFNVLYGNGWKPLYPVSHIISGNSIYLKFNKKGLTFSKPPYITATITNRGLSLLNASSAEIIQSVTIIESDTIEIKCSQSPAGLTLTYGFANSNNRNAGEIRDNSDMTYTIADVTYPLYNWCSIFEYKL
;
A
#
# COMPACT_ATOMS: atom_id res chain seq x y z
N MET A 1 17.61 -7.57 15.08
CA MET A 1 18.21 -7.79 13.75
C MET A 1 18.39 -9.29 13.48
N PHE A 2 17.87 -9.79 12.37
CA PHE A 2 18.16 -11.13 11.84
C PHE A 2 19.09 -10.98 10.63
N ILE A 3 20.18 -11.75 10.60
CA ILE A 3 21.09 -11.82 9.47
C ILE A 3 20.73 -13.08 8.68
N LYS A 4 20.31 -12.92 7.43
CA LYS A 4 20.13 -14.05 6.52
C LYS A 4 21.07 -13.86 5.34
N SER A 5 21.98 -14.81 5.14
CA SER A 5 22.65 -14.95 3.85
C SER A 5 21.62 -15.50 2.86
N SER A 6 21.25 -14.69 1.88
CA SER A 6 20.65 -15.23 0.66
C SER A 6 21.80 -15.51 -0.29
N GLU A 7 22.00 -16.77 -0.68
CA GLU A 7 22.82 -17.12 -1.84
C GLU A 7 22.11 -16.59 -3.09
N LEU A 8 22.36 -15.31 -3.37
CA LEU A 8 21.94 -14.66 -4.60
C LEU A 8 23.04 -15.02 -5.61
N ASN A 9 22.77 -16.02 -6.46
CA ASN A 9 23.72 -16.53 -7.45
C ASN A 9 24.55 -15.39 -8.09
N GLU A 10 25.87 -15.60 -8.14
CA GLU A 10 26.96 -14.76 -8.66
C GLU A 10 27.41 -13.53 -7.85
N ASN A 11 26.88 -13.23 -6.65
CA ASN A 11 27.43 -12.17 -5.79
C ASN A 11 27.69 -12.64 -4.34
N ASP A 12 28.68 -13.52 -4.18
CA ASP A 12 29.12 -14.15 -2.90
C ASP A 12 29.60 -13.18 -1.79
N ASN A 13 29.37 -11.87 -1.90
CA ASN A 13 29.87 -10.88 -0.94
C ASN A 13 28.82 -9.91 -0.36
N LYS A 14 27.54 -10.01 -0.75
CA LYS A 14 26.45 -9.14 -0.27
C LYS A 14 25.55 -9.87 0.73
N TYR A 15 25.18 -9.18 1.80
CA TYR A 15 24.33 -9.72 2.87
C TYR A 15 23.12 -8.79 3.07
N ILE A 16 21.95 -9.37 3.32
CA ILE A 16 20.75 -8.61 3.69
C ILE A 16 20.57 -8.71 5.20
N LEU A 17 20.63 -7.55 5.85
CA LEU A 17 20.28 -7.40 7.26
C LEU A 17 18.81 -7.00 7.34
N SER A 18 18.00 -7.81 8.02
CA SER A 18 16.62 -7.45 8.33
C SER A 18 16.53 -7.01 9.78
N SER A 19 15.90 -5.86 10.03
CA SER A 19 15.49 -5.50 11.38
C SER A 19 14.00 -5.31 11.50
N CYS A 20 13.50 -5.65 12.70
CA CYS A 20 12.10 -5.51 13.07
C CYS A 20 12.05 -4.64 14.33
N CYS A 21 11.70 -3.38 14.13
CA CYS A 21 11.49 -2.40 15.20
C CYS A 21 9.99 -2.12 15.41
N ALA A 22 9.14 -3.00 14.89
CA ALA A 22 7.69 -2.83 14.90
C ALA A 22 7.15 -2.87 16.34
N ARG A 23 6.14 -2.06 16.60
CA ARG A 23 5.41 -2.03 17.86
C ARG A 23 3.90 -2.10 17.56
N GLY A 24 3.22 -3.01 18.24
CA GLY A 24 1.77 -3.16 18.11
C GLY A 24 1.02 -2.02 18.80
N ALA A 25 -0.13 -1.66 18.24
CA ALA A 25 -1.06 -0.66 18.79
C ALA A 25 -0.45 0.71 19.08
N THR A 26 0.37 1.22 18.15
CA THR A 26 1.01 2.54 18.27
C THR A 26 0.68 3.44 17.09
N THR A 27 0.46 4.72 17.38
CA THR A 27 0.32 5.78 16.37
C THR A 27 1.65 6.07 15.67
N VAL A 28 1.59 6.71 14.49
CA VAL A 28 2.77 7.24 13.81
C VAL A 28 3.54 8.24 14.68
N ASN A 29 2.84 9.00 15.53
CA ASN A 29 3.46 9.97 16.43
C ASN A 29 4.31 9.28 17.50
N GLU A 30 3.84 8.16 18.05
CA GLU A 30 4.59 7.35 19.02
C GLU A 30 5.78 6.63 18.38
N LEU A 31 5.80 6.47 17.07
CA LEU A 31 6.91 5.89 16.30
C LEU A 31 7.88 6.94 15.74
N SER A 32 7.60 8.23 15.97
CA SER A 32 8.38 9.35 15.43
C SER A 32 9.59 9.69 16.28
N LYS A 33 10.50 10.52 15.74
CA LYS A 33 11.73 10.96 16.42
C LYS A 33 11.47 11.52 17.81
N GLY A 34 12.37 11.21 18.75
CA GLY A 34 12.26 11.57 20.16
C GLY A 34 11.54 10.52 21.02
N THR A 35 11.08 9.41 20.43
CA THR A 35 10.44 8.30 21.13
C THR A 35 11.39 7.11 21.31
N THR A 36 11.07 6.22 22.24
CA THR A 36 11.82 4.96 22.42
C THR A 36 11.80 4.08 21.17
N TRP A 37 10.67 4.04 20.45
CA TRP A 37 10.51 3.16 19.28
C TRP A 37 11.33 3.62 18.08
N TYR A 38 11.40 4.94 17.85
CA TYR A 38 12.28 5.51 16.84
C TYR A 38 13.76 5.20 17.11
N SER A 39 14.18 5.33 18.38
CA SER A 39 15.55 5.04 18.80
C SER A 39 15.99 3.61 18.50
N ASN A 40 15.05 2.64 18.44
CA ASN A 40 15.37 1.26 18.07
C ASN A 40 15.84 1.13 16.62
N ILE A 41 15.22 1.86 15.67
CA ILE A 41 15.63 1.85 14.25
C ILE A 41 17.05 2.43 14.13
N ILE A 42 17.31 3.54 14.84
CA ILE A 42 18.62 4.18 14.88
C ILE A 42 19.69 3.25 15.47
N ALA A 43 19.37 2.54 16.55
CA ALA A 43 20.27 1.55 17.14
C ALA A 43 20.54 0.37 16.19
N ASP A 44 19.53 -0.08 15.44
CA ASP A 44 19.69 -1.17 14.47
C ASP A 44 20.57 -0.74 13.30
N VAL A 45 20.38 0.47 12.75
CA VAL A 45 21.25 1.01 11.69
C VAL A 45 22.70 1.15 12.19
N THR A 46 22.89 1.70 13.39
CA THR A 46 24.21 1.85 14.00
C THR A 46 24.91 0.50 14.18
N ASN A 47 24.19 -0.51 14.69
CA ASN A 47 24.74 -1.85 14.86
C ASN A 47 24.97 -2.57 13.54
N GLY A 48 24.11 -2.37 12.54
CA GLY A 48 24.27 -2.92 11.20
C GLY A 48 25.56 -2.43 10.54
N LYS A 49 25.81 -1.12 10.60
CA LYS A 49 27.07 -0.52 10.14
C LYS A 49 28.27 -1.11 10.87
N ARG A 50 28.24 -1.12 12.21
CA ARG A 50 29.33 -1.68 13.04
C ARG A 50 29.65 -3.14 12.68
N ILE A 51 28.64 -3.96 12.45
CA ILE A 51 28.80 -5.38 12.07
C ILE A 51 29.43 -5.50 10.68
N ALA A 52 28.98 -4.69 9.71
CA ALA A 52 29.54 -4.68 8.36
C ALA A 52 31.02 -4.26 8.37
N GLU A 53 31.35 -3.18 9.08
CA GLU A 53 32.73 -2.67 9.19
C GLU A 53 33.66 -3.67 9.87
N ALA A 54 33.19 -4.37 10.91
CA ALA A 54 33.96 -5.42 11.56
C ALA A 54 34.28 -6.61 10.63
N GLN A 55 33.55 -6.76 9.53
CA GLN A 55 33.78 -7.75 8.48
C GLN A 55 34.47 -7.16 7.24
N GLY A 56 34.93 -5.91 7.29
CA GLY A 56 35.53 -5.21 6.15
C GLY A 56 34.55 -4.92 5.01
N LYS A 57 33.25 -4.78 5.31
CA LYS A 57 32.18 -4.52 4.33
C LYS A 57 31.65 -3.09 4.46
N THR A 58 31.07 -2.59 3.37
CA THR A 58 30.26 -1.38 3.39
C THR A 58 28.84 -1.68 3.91
N TYR A 59 28.13 -0.64 4.34
CA TYR A 59 26.76 -0.72 4.84
C TYR A 59 25.89 0.34 4.19
N ARG A 60 24.68 -0.03 3.78
CA ARG A 60 23.64 0.88 3.31
C ARG A 60 22.26 0.40 3.76
N LEU A 61 21.44 1.30 4.28
CA LEU A 61 20.01 1.02 4.46
C LEU A 61 19.31 1.08 3.10
N ILE A 62 18.80 -0.05 2.61
CA ILE A 62 18.28 -0.14 1.23
C ILE A 62 16.77 0.17 1.11
N ALA A 63 16.01 0.04 2.20
CA ALA A 63 14.58 0.29 2.23
C ALA A 63 14.05 0.37 3.66
N VAL A 64 12.92 1.04 3.83
CA VAL A 64 12.06 0.92 5.02
C VAL A 64 10.75 0.30 4.58
N THR A 65 10.34 -0.80 5.19
CA THR A 65 8.98 -1.35 5.01
C THR A 65 8.10 -0.82 6.13
N TRP A 66 6.99 -0.16 5.77
CA TRP A 66 6.11 0.52 6.72
C TRP A 66 4.73 -0.14 6.74
N THR A 67 4.46 -0.86 7.82
CA THR A 67 3.16 -1.50 8.08
C THR A 67 2.56 -0.93 9.35
N GLN A 68 1.90 0.21 9.21
CA GLN A 68 1.19 0.88 10.29
C GLN A 68 0.10 1.78 9.70
N GLY A 69 -0.91 2.11 10.50
CA GLY A 69 -1.93 3.11 10.20
C GLY A 69 -3.24 2.87 10.95
N GLU A 70 -3.43 1.64 11.42
CA GLU A 70 -4.63 1.17 12.12
C GLU A 70 -4.98 2.00 13.35
N TYR A 71 -3.97 2.45 14.09
CA TYR A 71 -4.17 3.22 15.32
C TYR A 71 -4.30 4.74 15.06
N ASP A 72 -4.14 5.17 13.80
CA ASP A 72 -4.28 6.58 13.39
C ASP A 72 -5.62 6.88 12.71
N TYR A 73 -6.50 5.89 12.54
CA TYR A 73 -7.82 6.10 11.95
C TYR A 73 -8.59 7.24 12.64
N GLY A 74 -9.03 8.21 11.84
CA GLY A 74 -9.73 9.41 12.32
C GLY A 74 -8.84 10.63 12.56
N ASN A 75 -7.51 10.50 12.47
CA ASN A 75 -6.60 11.65 12.50
C ASN A 75 -6.59 12.44 11.18
N GLY A 76 -7.14 11.86 10.10
CA GLY A 76 -7.30 12.51 8.81
C GLY A 76 -6.08 12.41 7.90
N ILE A 77 -6.35 12.59 6.60
CA ILE A 77 -5.38 12.41 5.52
C ILE A 77 -4.15 13.32 5.70
N ALA A 78 -4.37 14.63 5.86
CA ALA A 78 -3.28 15.61 5.91
C ALA A 78 -2.33 15.38 7.10
N TYR A 79 -2.89 15.05 8.27
CA TYR A 79 -2.11 14.73 9.46
C TYR A 79 -1.18 13.55 9.22
N TYR A 80 -1.75 12.42 8.76
CA TYR A 80 -1.00 11.19 8.61
C TYR A 80 0.11 11.32 7.55
N LYS A 81 -0.19 11.99 6.43
CA LYS A 81 0.81 12.29 5.39
C LYS A 81 1.94 13.17 5.91
N GLY A 82 1.61 14.23 6.67
CA GLY A 82 2.60 15.10 7.28
C GLY A 82 3.53 14.36 8.24
N LYS A 83 2.97 13.49 9.08
CA LYS A 83 3.74 12.67 10.02
C LYS A 83 4.67 11.67 9.32
N LEU A 84 4.20 10.99 8.28
CA LEU A 84 5.05 10.07 7.51
C LEU A 84 6.18 10.80 6.80
N LYS A 85 5.91 11.95 6.15
CA LYS A 85 6.96 12.76 5.51
C LYS A 85 8.01 13.23 6.52
N GLN A 86 7.58 13.67 7.70
CA GLN A 86 8.49 14.07 8.77
C GLN A 86 9.33 12.87 9.23
N LEU A 87 8.70 11.72 9.50
CA LEU A 87 9.39 10.50 9.90
C LEU A 87 10.45 10.07 8.87
N ARG A 88 10.13 10.12 7.57
CA ARG A 88 11.07 9.80 6.50
C ARG A 88 12.24 10.80 6.48
N SER A 89 11.97 12.09 6.58
CA SER A 89 12.99 13.14 6.64
C SER A 89 13.93 12.94 7.83
N ASP A 90 13.36 12.69 9.02
CA ASP A 90 14.11 12.42 10.24
C ASP A 90 15.02 11.20 10.09
N LEU A 91 14.49 10.09 9.55
CA LEU A 91 15.27 8.87 9.33
C LEU A 91 16.39 9.09 8.31
N ILE A 92 16.14 9.78 7.20
CA ILE A 92 17.17 10.09 6.21
C ILE A 92 18.32 10.87 6.86
N ASN A 93 18.00 11.91 7.62
CA ASN A 93 19.00 12.74 8.28
C ASN A 93 19.83 11.94 9.29
N ASP A 94 19.18 11.14 10.14
CA ASP A 94 19.88 10.37 11.16
C ASP A 94 20.71 9.23 10.57
N VAL A 95 20.20 8.53 9.56
CA VAL A 95 20.94 7.46 8.86
C VAL A 95 22.11 8.02 8.06
N HIS A 96 21.95 9.19 7.43
CA HIS A 96 23.07 9.93 6.82
C HIS A 96 24.16 10.24 7.85
N ASN A 97 23.79 10.80 9.01
CA ASN A 97 24.74 11.13 10.08
C ASN A 97 25.50 9.90 10.62
N ILE A 98 24.85 8.72 10.62
CA ILE A 98 25.48 7.46 11.06
C ILE A 98 26.41 6.90 9.99
N THR A 99 25.98 6.90 8.73
CA THR A 99 26.63 6.12 7.67
C THR A 99 27.56 6.94 6.79
N GLY A 100 27.24 8.22 6.55
CA GLY A 100 27.93 9.14 5.64
C GLY A 100 27.33 9.19 4.23
N ASP A 101 26.44 8.27 3.88
CA ASP A 101 25.86 8.17 2.53
C ASP A 101 24.64 9.07 2.34
N ASP A 102 24.30 9.40 1.08
CA ASP A 102 23.02 10.03 0.73
C ASP A 102 21.87 9.00 0.73
N TYR A 103 20.74 9.38 1.33
CA TYR A 103 19.50 8.61 1.42
C TYR A 103 18.28 9.37 0.89
N SER A 104 18.49 10.44 0.10
CA SER A 104 17.43 11.17 -0.57
C SER A 104 16.49 10.23 -1.38
N ASP A 105 17.04 9.13 -1.90
CA ASP A 105 16.38 8.06 -2.65
C ASP A 105 15.81 6.92 -1.80
N LEU A 106 15.98 6.91 -0.46
CA LEU A 106 15.58 5.80 0.40
C LEU A 106 14.08 5.49 0.27
N PRO A 107 13.70 4.30 -0.24
CA PRO A 107 12.30 3.99 -0.48
C PRO A 107 11.59 3.55 0.81
N PHE A 108 10.42 4.13 1.05
CA PHE A 108 9.45 3.67 2.03
C PHE A 108 8.40 2.83 1.32
N ILE A 109 8.50 1.51 1.44
CA ILE A 109 7.53 0.58 0.88
C ILE A 109 6.38 0.43 1.86
N THR A 110 5.21 0.91 1.49
CA THR A 110 3.99 0.88 2.31
C THR A 110 3.00 -0.15 1.77
N TYR A 111 1.93 -0.36 2.52
CA TYR A 111 0.71 -1.05 2.10
C TYR A 111 -0.47 -0.08 2.14
N GLN A 112 -1.66 -0.52 1.75
CA GLN A 112 -2.89 0.18 2.09
C GLN A 112 -3.64 -0.56 3.20
N VAL A 113 -3.72 0.07 4.37
CA VAL A 113 -4.55 -0.39 5.48
C VAL A 113 -6.03 -0.42 5.09
N SER A 114 -6.76 -1.46 5.51
CA SER A 114 -8.15 -1.74 5.11
C SER A 114 -9.06 -2.16 6.27
N SER A 115 -8.70 -1.77 7.49
CA SER A 115 -9.40 -2.11 8.74
C SER A 115 -10.24 -0.94 9.30
N SER A 116 -10.65 0.02 8.46
CA SER A 116 -11.36 1.23 8.91
C SER A 116 -12.65 0.90 9.66
N TYR A 117 -13.41 -0.08 9.17
CA TYR A 117 -14.63 -0.54 9.83
C TYR A 117 -14.38 -1.21 11.18
N THR A 118 -13.25 -1.88 11.35
CA THR A 118 -12.86 -2.40 12.68
C THR A 118 -12.53 -1.25 13.64
N ALA A 119 -11.95 -0.16 13.13
CA ALA A 119 -11.76 1.08 13.88
C ALA A 119 -13.06 1.91 14.06
N GLY A 120 -14.22 1.39 13.64
CA GLY A 120 -15.50 2.10 13.71
C GLY A 120 -15.59 3.30 12.76
N LYS A 121 -14.82 3.30 11.66
CA LYS A 121 -14.77 4.37 10.65
C LYS A 121 -15.26 3.86 9.30
N SER A 122 -16.31 4.48 8.77
CA SER A 122 -16.77 4.25 7.38
C SER A 122 -15.88 4.94 6.35
N TYR A 123 -15.22 6.04 6.74
CA TYR A 123 -14.28 6.77 5.89
C TYR A 123 -12.84 6.25 6.12
N PRO A 124 -12.17 5.67 5.11
CA PRO A 124 -10.85 5.06 5.23
C PRO A 124 -9.72 6.10 5.03
N ASP A 125 -9.73 7.18 5.80
CA ASP A 125 -8.78 8.31 5.70
C ASP A 125 -7.31 7.85 5.61
N ILE A 126 -6.87 6.91 6.44
CA ILE A 126 -5.47 6.46 6.45
C ILE A 126 -5.11 5.64 5.21
N GLY A 127 -6.04 4.83 4.70
CA GLY A 127 -5.85 4.13 3.43
C GLY A 127 -5.72 5.11 2.25
N LEU A 128 -6.53 6.16 2.23
CA LEU A 128 -6.46 7.24 1.24
C LEU A 128 -5.15 8.02 1.36
N ALA A 129 -4.69 8.30 2.58
CA ALA A 129 -3.42 9.00 2.83
C ALA A 129 -2.22 8.26 2.22
N LEU A 130 -2.18 6.94 2.40
CA LEU A 130 -1.11 6.07 1.87
C LEU A 130 -1.12 6.03 0.34
N LEU A 131 -2.29 5.96 -0.30
CA LEU A 131 -2.40 6.06 -1.75
C LEU A 131 -1.93 7.43 -2.25
N GLN A 132 -2.42 8.52 -1.65
CA GLN A 132 -2.04 9.87 -2.06
C GLN A 132 -0.54 10.12 -1.92
N LEU A 133 0.12 9.63 -0.85
CA LEU A 133 1.57 9.70 -0.74
C LEU A 133 2.28 8.97 -1.88
N ALA A 134 1.81 7.80 -2.28
CA ALA A 134 2.41 7.04 -3.39
C ALA A 134 2.17 7.68 -4.77
N GLN A 135 1.15 8.53 -4.89
CA GLN A 135 0.85 9.29 -6.11
C GLN A 135 1.69 10.56 -6.23
N GLU A 136 2.04 11.19 -5.11
CA GLU A 136 2.89 12.38 -5.09
C GLU A 136 4.26 12.12 -5.74
N GLU A 137 4.67 13.05 -6.58
CA GLU A 137 5.98 13.01 -7.22
C GLU A 137 7.10 13.17 -6.18
N ASN A 138 8.16 12.37 -6.30
CA ASN A 138 9.33 12.40 -5.42
C ASN A 138 9.01 12.30 -3.92
N SER A 139 7.89 11.71 -3.53
CA SER A 139 7.52 11.54 -2.12
C SER A 139 8.44 10.55 -1.37
N GLY A 140 9.05 9.62 -2.12
CA GLY A 140 9.83 8.51 -1.57
C GLY A 140 8.98 7.40 -0.95
N PHE A 141 7.65 7.45 -1.11
CA PHE A 141 6.71 6.44 -0.65
C PHE A 141 6.17 5.62 -1.82
N TYR A 142 6.16 4.30 -1.66
CA TYR A 142 5.71 3.37 -2.69
C TYR A 142 4.74 2.36 -2.06
N MET A 143 3.45 2.50 -2.38
CA MET A 143 2.44 1.56 -1.90
C MET A 143 2.48 0.28 -2.72
N ALA A 144 2.72 -0.85 -2.06
CA ALA A 144 2.86 -2.15 -2.69
C ALA A 144 1.50 -2.78 -3.03
N THR A 145 0.57 -2.82 -2.08
CA THR A 145 -0.73 -3.48 -2.28
C THR A 145 -1.74 -3.03 -1.22
N PRO A 146 -3.04 -2.96 -1.55
CA PRO A 146 -4.08 -2.90 -0.53
C PRO A 146 -4.35 -4.27 0.09
N ILE A 147 -4.55 -4.33 1.40
CA ILE A 147 -4.68 -5.61 2.10
C ILE A 147 -6.12 -6.07 2.29
N TYR A 148 -7.12 -5.38 1.73
CA TYR A 148 -8.52 -5.84 1.71
C TYR A 148 -8.73 -7.14 0.92
N GLN A 149 -7.73 -7.59 0.17
CA GLN A 149 -7.77 -8.84 -0.59
C GLN A 149 -7.09 -10.00 0.17
N LEU A 150 -6.40 -9.69 1.27
CA LEU A 150 -5.69 -10.66 2.09
C LEU A 150 -6.56 -11.20 3.23
N GLN A 151 -6.29 -12.43 3.65
CA GLN A 151 -7.09 -13.09 4.69
C GLN A 151 -6.63 -12.70 6.09
N TYR A 152 -7.61 -12.38 6.94
CA TYR A 152 -7.39 -12.04 8.33
C TYR A 152 -7.57 -13.24 9.27
N ALA A 153 -6.80 -13.23 10.36
CA ALA A 153 -6.93 -14.15 11.49
C ALA A 153 -7.98 -13.64 12.49
N ASP A 154 -8.05 -12.32 12.69
CA ASP A 154 -9.01 -11.65 13.55
C ASP A 154 -9.47 -10.31 12.93
N SER A 155 -10.02 -9.39 13.72
CA SER A 155 -10.49 -8.09 13.23
C SER A 155 -9.35 -7.10 12.89
N TRP A 156 -8.09 -7.42 13.11
CA TRP A 156 -6.96 -6.52 12.87
C TRP A 156 -5.81 -7.15 12.09
N HIS A 157 -5.53 -8.42 12.33
CA HIS A 157 -4.29 -9.07 11.92
C HIS A 157 -4.49 -10.05 10.78
N LEU A 158 -3.54 -10.05 9.84
CA LEU A 158 -3.47 -11.01 8.74
C LEU A 158 -3.13 -12.42 9.25
N LYS A 159 -3.61 -13.45 8.55
CA LYS A 159 -3.13 -14.82 8.74
C LYS A 159 -1.66 -14.95 8.31
N ASN A 160 -0.95 -15.92 8.87
CA ASN A 160 0.47 -16.17 8.59
C ASN A 160 0.82 -16.20 7.08
N PHE A 161 0.03 -16.91 6.25
CA PHE A 161 0.30 -16.97 4.80
C PHE A 161 0.01 -15.62 4.11
N SER A 162 -1.00 -14.87 4.57
CA SER A 162 -1.32 -13.55 4.04
C SER A 162 -0.26 -12.52 4.41
N SER A 163 0.32 -12.60 5.61
CA SER A 163 1.47 -11.78 6.01
C SER A 163 2.71 -12.08 5.17
N LYS A 164 2.97 -13.36 4.84
CA LYS A 164 4.03 -13.75 3.90
C LYS A 164 3.78 -13.17 2.50
N LEU A 165 2.56 -13.34 1.99
CA LEU A 165 2.16 -12.81 0.68
C LEU A 165 2.30 -11.28 0.60
N MET A 166 1.96 -10.56 1.68
CA MET A 166 2.21 -9.11 1.78
C MET A 166 3.71 -8.77 1.70
N GLY A 167 4.57 -9.58 2.33
CA GLY A 167 6.01 -9.48 2.18
C GLY A 167 6.50 -9.66 0.74
N ASP A 168 5.86 -10.57 -0.02
CA ASP A 168 6.18 -10.76 -1.45
C ASP A 168 5.76 -9.55 -2.29
N TYR A 169 4.62 -8.93 -1.99
CA TYR A 169 4.24 -7.65 -2.57
C TYR A 169 5.25 -6.53 -2.25
N TYR A 170 5.77 -6.47 -1.02
CA TYR A 170 6.82 -5.52 -0.67
C TYR A 170 8.10 -5.78 -1.46
N GLY A 171 8.50 -7.04 -1.62
CA GLY A 171 9.66 -7.43 -2.43
C GLY A 171 9.49 -7.04 -3.90
N LEU A 172 8.31 -7.29 -4.48
CA LEU A 172 7.99 -6.93 -5.86
C LEU A 172 8.03 -5.41 -6.08
N ALA A 173 7.43 -4.64 -5.16
CA ALA A 173 7.46 -3.19 -5.22
C ALA A 173 8.90 -2.67 -5.10
N LEU A 174 9.65 -3.14 -4.09
CA LEU A 174 11.03 -2.74 -3.86
C LEU A 174 11.93 -3.07 -5.06
N PHE A 175 11.80 -4.26 -5.64
CA PHE A 175 12.54 -4.64 -6.85
C PHE A 175 12.31 -3.62 -7.97
N ASN A 176 11.05 -3.31 -8.28
CA ASN A 176 10.75 -2.35 -9.34
C ASN A 176 11.25 -0.93 -9.03
N VAL A 177 11.26 -0.53 -7.75
CA VAL A 177 11.81 0.77 -7.34
C VAL A 177 13.33 0.82 -7.52
N LEU A 178 14.06 -0.18 -7.02
CA LEU A 178 15.52 -0.22 -7.09
C LEU A 178 16.05 -0.33 -8.53
N TYR A 179 15.30 -0.96 -9.43
CA TYR A 179 15.65 -1.07 -10.85
C TYR A 179 15.12 0.10 -11.70
N GLY A 180 14.43 1.07 -11.11
CA GLY A 180 13.92 2.24 -11.83
C GLY A 180 12.73 1.96 -12.75
N ASN A 181 11.99 0.87 -12.54
CA ASN A 181 10.83 0.47 -13.36
C ASN A 181 9.55 1.28 -13.04
N GLY A 182 9.64 2.33 -12.22
CA GLY A 182 8.52 3.25 -11.97
C GLY A 182 7.33 2.60 -11.26
N TRP A 183 7.55 1.86 -10.16
CA TRP A 183 6.47 1.20 -9.43
C TRP A 183 5.35 2.16 -9.02
N LYS A 184 4.11 1.79 -9.34
CA LYS A 184 2.88 2.43 -8.87
C LYS A 184 1.85 1.36 -8.50
N PRO A 185 1.04 1.54 -7.44
CA PRO A 185 -0.12 0.69 -7.19
C PRO A 185 -1.18 0.89 -8.29
N LEU A 186 -2.22 0.06 -8.35
CA LEU A 186 -3.32 0.24 -9.30
C LEU A 186 -4.32 1.31 -8.80
N TYR A 187 -4.62 2.31 -9.63
CA TYR A 187 -5.60 3.39 -9.36
C TYR A 187 -6.04 4.12 -10.66
N PRO A 188 -7.16 4.86 -10.64
CA PRO A 188 -7.61 5.66 -11.80
C PRO A 188 -6.75 6.91 -12.05
N VAL A 189 -6.49 7.22 -13.31
CA VAL A 189 -5.64 8.36 -13.74
C VAL A 189 -6.38 9.44 -14.50
N SER A 190 -7.46 9.10 -15.20
CA SER A 190 -8.27 10.06 -15.94
C SER A 190 -9.69 9.53 -16.12
N HIS A 191 -10.59 10.42 -16.53
CA HIS A 191 -11.96 10.04 -16.85
C HIS A 191 -12.50 10.91 -17.99
N ILE A 192 -13.54 10.39 -18.66
CA ILE A 192 -14.41 11.15 -19.57
C ILE A 192 -15.85 10.94 -19.11
N ILE A 193 -16.65 12.01 -19.12
CA ILE A 193 -18.10 11.94 -18.90
C ILE A 193 -18.80 12.13 -20.24
N SER A 194 -19.73 11.23 -20.56
CA SER A 194 -20.62 11.36 -21.71
C SER A 194 -22.04 10.99 -21.28
N GLY A 195 -22.92 12.00 -21.23
CA GLY A 195 -24.26 11.85 -20.65
C GLY A 195 -24.19 11.36 -19.21
N ASN A 196 -24.77 10.18 -18.96
CA ASN A 196 -24.77 9.54 -17.64
C ASN A 196 -23.68 8.46 -17.48
N SER A 197 -22.73 8.36 -18.42
CA SER A 197 -21.64 7.38 -18.36
C SER A 197 -20.32 8.03 -17.96
N ILE A 198 -19.53 7.32 -17.15
CA ILE A 198 -18.13 7.62 -16.84
C ILE A 198 -17.26 6.58 -17.54
N TYR A 199 -16.22 7.03 -18.22
CA TYR A 199 -15.17 6.20 -18.80
C TYR A 199 -13.91 6.41 -17.96
N LEU A 200 -13.69 5.55 -16.97
CA LEU A 200 -12.62 5.69 -15.99
C LEU A 200 -11.38 4.90 -16.44
N LYS A 201 -10.28 5.61 -16.69
CA LYS A 201 -9.01 5.02 -17.14
C LYS A 201 -8.07 4.78 -15.97
N PHE A 202 -7.39 3.64 -15.96
CA PHE A 202 -6.45 3.21 -14.92
C PHE A 202 -4.99 3.30 -15.38
N ASN A 203 -4.06 3.36 -14.42
CA ASN A 203 -2.63 3.39 -14.70
C ASN A 203 -2.03 2.03 -15.13
N LYS A 204 -2.79 0.93 -15.07
CA LYS A 204 -2.36 -0.39 -15.54
C LYS A 204 -3.40 -1.00 -16.48
N LYS A 205 -2.91 -1.87 -17.36
CA LYS A 205 -3.73 -2.66 -18.30
C LYS A 205 -4.08 -4.02 -17.71
N GLY A 206 -4.92 -4.76 -18.43
CA GLY A 206 -5.34 -6.10 -18.04
C GLY A 206 -6.37 -6.11 -16.91
N LEU A 207 -7.17 -5.05 -16.78
CA LEU A 207 -8.19 -4.97 -15.74
C LEU A 207 -9.10 -6.19 -15.79
N THR A 208 -9.42 -6.71 -14.60
CA THR A 208 -10.34 -7.83 -14.43
C THR A 208 -11.14 -7.63 -13.14
N PHE A 209 -12.40 -8.05 -13.16
CA PHE A 209 -13.20 -8.19 -11.94
C PHE A 209 -12.97 -9.55 -11.31
N SER A 210 -12.52 -9.55 -10.06
CA SER A 210 -12.26 -10.75 -9.27
C SER A 210 -12.54 -10.47 -7.81
N LYS A 211 -13.52 -11.17 -7.23
CA LYS A 211 -13.79 -11.08 -5.80
C LYS A 211 -12.67 -11.73 -4.99
N PRO A 212 -12.16 -11.10 -3.92
CA PRO A 212 -11.22 -11.76 -3.01
C PRO A 212 -11.81 -13.10 -2.50
N PRO A 213 -11.07 -14.23 -2.59
CA PRO A 213 -11.64 -15.57 -2.34
C PRO A 213 -12.26 -15.78 -0.95
N TYR A 214 -11.81 -15.05 0.06
CA TYR A 214 -12.32 -15.15 1.43
C TYR A 214 -13.58 -14.30 1.68
N ILE A 215 -13.93 -13.38 0.77
CA ILE A 215 -15.11 -12.54 0.87
C ILE A 215 -16.31 -13.29 0.27
N THR A 216 -17.20 -13.77 1.14
CA THR A 216 -18.38 -14.55 0.73
C THR A 216 -19.51 -13.65 0.25
N ALA A 217 -19.73 -12.51 0.90
CA ALA A 217 -20.78 -11.55 0.53
C ALA A 217 -20.56 -10.95 -0.87
N THR A 218 -21.64 -10.50 -1.48
CA THR A 218 -21.59 -9.74 -2.73
C THR A 218 -21.00 -8.36 -2.47
N ILE A 219 -20.09 -7.91 -3.33
CA ILE A 219 -19.56 -6.54 -3.29
C ILE A 219 -20.36 -5.72 -4.32
N THR A 220 -21.28 -4.90 -3.81
CA THR A 220 -22.12 -4.01 -4.64
C THR A 220 -21.25 -3.18 -5.58
N ASN A 221 -21.67 -3.07 -6.84
CA ASN A 221 -20.98 -2.27 -7.86
C ASN A 221 -19.47 -2.54 -7.98
N ARG A 222 -19.03 -3.78 -7.71
CA ARG A 222 -17.61 -4.20 -7.73
C ARG A 222 -16.72 -3.43 -6.72
N GLY A 223 -17.33 -2.76 -5.74
CA GLY A 223 -16.65 -1.93 -4.75
C GLY A 223 -16.65 -0.45 -5.08
N LEU A 224 -17.21 -0.05 -6.23
CA LEU A 224 -17.42 1.36 -6.60
C LEU A 224 -18.70 1.90 -5.94
N SER A 225 -18.72 3.19 -5.59
CA SER A 225 -19.95 3.87 -5.19
C SER A 225 -19.93 5.32 -5.66
N LEU A 226 -21.09 5.79 -6.14
CA LEU A 226 -21.29 7.18 -6.54
C LEU A 226 -22.62 7.66 -5.99
N LEU A 227 -22.56 8.51 -4.97
CA LEU A 227 -23.75 9.06 -4.35
C LEU A 227 -24.07 10.44 -4.92
N ASN A 228 -25.35 10.71 -5.14
CA ASN A 228 -25.82 12.05 -5.47
C ASN A 228 -25.92 12.95 -4.23
N ALA A 229 -26.35 14.20 -4.42
CA ALA A 229 -26.51 15.17 -3.33
C ALA A 229 -27.52 14.76 -2.23
N SER A 230 -28.41 13.80 -2.52
CA SER A 230 -29.36 13.22 -1.58
C SER A 230 -28.86 11.90 -0.98
N SER A 231 -27.57 11.58 -1.14
CA SER A 231 -26.94 10.33 -0.67
C SER A 231 -27.51 9.05 -1.31
N ALA A 232 -28.19 9.15 -2.45
CA ALA A 232 -28.67 7.99 -3.19
C ALA A 232 -27.59 7.48 -4.16
N GLU A 233 -27.39 6.17 -4.19
CA GLU A 233 -26.51 5.51 -5.16
C GLU A 233 -27.10 5.65 -6.58
N ILE A 234 -26.25 6.06 -7.54
CA ILE A 234 -26.67 6.29 -8.92
C ILE A 234 -26.02 5.33 -9.92
N ILE A 235 -25.04 4.52 -9.52
CA ILE A 235 -24.45 3.49 -10.41
C ILE A 235 -25.50 2.44 -10.76
N GLN A 236 -25.67 2.18 -12.06
CA GLN A 236 -26.54 1.15 -12.61
C GLN A 236 -25.76 -0.06 -13.12
N SER A 237 -24.58 0.14 -13.68
CA SER A 237 -23.71 -0.96 -14.15
C SER A 237 -22.25 -0.54 -14.23
N VAL A 238 -21.37 -1.54 -14.14
CA VAL A 238 -19.92 -1.37 -14.19
C VAL A 238 -19.35 -2.45 -15.13
N THR A 239 -18.67 -2.03 -16.19
CA THR A 239 -18.17 -2.92 -17.24
C THR A 239 -16.74 -2.54 -17.64
N ILE A 240 -15.84 -3.52 -17.76
CA ILE A 240 -14.52 -3.29 -18.39
C ILE A 240 -14.75 -3.26 -19.90
N ILE A 241 -14.41 -2.14 -20.53
CA ILE A 241 -14.63 -1.91 -21.97
C ILE A 241 -13.33 -1.90 -22.78
N GLU A 242 -12.20 -1.65 -22.11
CA GLU A 242 -10.85 -1.78 -22.67
C GLU A 242 -9.90 -2.33 -21.61
N SER A 243 -8.68 -2.71 -22.01
CA SER A 243 -7.71 -3.30 -21.08
C SER A 243 -7.38 -2.43 -19.85
N ASP A 244 -7.56 -1.11 -19.93
CA ASP A 244 -7.30 -0.15 -18.85
C ASP A 244 -8.50 0.77 -18.53
N THR A 245 -9.68 0.49 -19.08
CA THR A 245 -10.84 1.41 -18.98
C THR A 245 -12.11 0.70 -18.55
N ILE A 246 -12.78 1.27 -17.55
CA ILE A 246 -14.08 0.83 -17.03
C ILE A 246 -15.15 1.85 -17.41
N GLU A 247 -16.25 1.39 -18.02
CA GLU A 247 -17.49 2.15 -18.16
C GLU A 247 -18.35 1.98 -16.90
N ILE A 248 -18.81 3.10 -16.35
CA ILE A 248 -19.77 3.16 -15.23
C ILE A 248 -21.00 3.90 -15.74
N LYS A 249 -22.13 3.20 -15.88
CA LYS A 249 -23.40 3.82 -16.27
C LYS A 249 -24.16 4.26 -15.03
N CYS A 250 -24.69 5.47 -15.06
CA CYS A 250 -25.42 6.08 -13.95
C CYS A 250 -26.88 6.40 -14.33
N SER A 251 -27.74 6.54 -13.33
CA SER A 251 -29.15 6.95 -13.53
C SER A 251 -29.33 8.42 -13.89
N GLN A 252 -28.30 9.23 -13.64
CA GLN A 252 -28.26 10.67 -13.89
C GLN A 252 -26.82 11.13 -14.14
N SER A 253 -26.63 12.39 -14.50
CA SER A 253 -25.29 12.95 -14.76
C SER A 253 -24.38 12.81 -13.53
N PRO A 254 -23.16 12.26 -13.69
CA PRO A 254 -22.20 12.10 -12.60
C PRO A 254 -21.26 13.31 -12.42
N ALA A 255 -21.40 14.35 -13.25
CA ALA A 255 -20.47 15.48 -13.28
C ALA A 255 -20.38 16.21 -11.93
N GLY A 256 -19.14 16.46 -11.48
CA GLY A 256 -18.89 17.14 -10.21
C GLY A 256 -19.14 16.28 -8.96
N LEU A 257 -19.52 15.00 -9.09
CA LEU A 257 -19.63 14.08 -7.97
C LEU A 257 -18.28 13.45 -7.62
N THR A 258 -18.24 12.72 -6.52
CA THR A 258 -17.03 12.02 -6.05
C THR A 258 -17.26 10.52 -6.14
N LEU A 259 -16.50 9.86 -7.00
CA LEU A 259 -16.48 8.41 -7.12
C LEU A 259 -15.58 7.81 -6.05
N THR A 260 -16.06 6.81 -5.33
CA THR A 260 -15.28 6.06 -4.34
C THR A 260 -15.10 4.61 -4.76
N TYR A 261 -14.00 4.00 -4.35
CA TYR A 261 -13.76 2.56 -4.50
C TYR A 261 -13.19 1.99 -3.21
N GLY A 262 -13.65 0.81 -2.80
CA GLY A 262 -13.15 0.11 -1.61
C GLY A 262 -13.82 0.53 -0.31
N PHE A 263 -14.83 1.40 -0.37
CA PHE A 263 -15.61 1.86 0.78
C PHE A 263 -16.74 0.90 1.13
N ALA A 264 -16.91 -0.22 0.43
CA ALA A 264 -17.93 -1.20 0.79
C ALA A 264 -17.59 -1.85 2.15
N ASN A 265 -18.58 -2.00 3.03
CA ASN A 265 -18.47 -2.80 4.24
C ASN A 265 -18.84 -4.26 3.95
N SER A 266 -17.85 -5.12 3.76
CA SER A 266 -18.05 -6.56 3.64
C SER A 266 -17.46 -7.26 4.87
N ASN A 267 -18.31 -7.67 5.81
CA ASN A 267 -17.88 -8.27 7.10
C ASN A 267 -16.89 -7.40 7.90
N ASN A 268 -17.21 -6.12 8.10
CA ASN A 268 -16.37 -5.12 8.78
C ASN A 268 -15.01 -4.89 8.10
N ARG A 269 -14.99 -4.98 6.77
CA ARG A 269 -13.81 -4.73 5.93
C ARG A 269 -14.17 -3.89 4.72
N ASN A 270 -13.20 -3.06 4.33
CA ASN A 270 -13.15 -2.51 2.98
C ASN A 270 -13.11 -3.66 1.97
N ALA A 271 -13.67 -3.47 0.78
CA ALA A 271 -13.72 -4.51 -0.23
C ALA A 271 -13.88 -3.94 -1.65
N GLY A 272 -13.30 -4.62 -2.62
CA GLY A 272 -13.45 -4.31 -4.04
C GLY A 272 -13.00 -5.47 -4.92
N GLU A 273 -13.34 -5.42 -6.20
CA GLU A 273 -13.10 -6.52 -7.14
C GLU A 273 -12.16 -6.15 -8.30
N ILE A 274 -11.62 -4.94 -8.34
CA ILE A 274 -10.76 -4.49 -9.44
C ILE A 274 -9.32 -4.90 -9.17
N ARG A 275 -8.73 -5.63 -10.12
CA ARG A 275 -7.29 -5.94 -10.19
C ARG A 275 -6.81 -5.92 -11.64
N ASP A 276 -5.51 -5.99 -11.87
CA ASP A 276 -4.95 -6.34 -13.17
C ASP A 276 -4.87 -7.87 -13.37
N ASN A 277 -4.26 -8.31 -14.48
CA ASN A 277 -4.04 -9.72 -14.82
C ASN A 277 -2.56 -10.12 -14.79
N SER A 278 -1.76 -9.52 -13.89
CA SER A 278 -0.33 -9.83 -13.76
C SER A 278 -0.08 -11.35 -13.67
N ASP A 279 0.96 -11.80 -14.37
CA ASP A 279 1.45 -13.18 -14.39
C ASP A 279 2.49 -13.46 -13.29
N MET A 280 2.85 -12.45 -12.49
CA MET A 280 3.74 -12.61 -11.37
C MET A 280 3.12 -13.55 -10.34
N THR A 281 3.88 -14.54 -9.89
CA THR A 281 3.45 -15.50 -8.88
C THR A 281 4.50 -15.68 -7.81
N TYR A 282 4.05 -16.14 -6.64
CA TYR A 282 4.92 -16.53 -5.54
C TYR A 282 4.39 -17.80 -4.88
N THR A 283 5.28 -18.70 -4.48
CA THR A 283 4.88 -19.99 -3.87
C THR A 283 5.15 -19.99 -2.38
N ILE A 284 4.09 -20.23 -1.59
CA ILE A 284 4.16 -20.36 -0.12
C ILE A 284 3.67 -21.76 0.24
N ALA A 285 4.55 -22.59 0.81
CA ALA A 285 4.22 -23.96 1.23
C ALA A 285 3.46 -24.74 0.14
N ASP A 286 4.06 -24.81 -1.06
CA ASP A 286 3.55 -25.52 -2.24
C ASP A 286 2.26 -24.96 -2.87
N VAL A 287 1.76 -23.83 -2.37
CA VAL A 287 0.64 -23.11 -2.99
C VAL A 287 1.17 -21.89 -3.74
N THR A 288 0.90 -21.82 -5.04
CA THR A 288 1.24 -20.68 -5.89
C THR A 288 0.14 -19.63 -5.82
N TYR A 289 0.52 -18.42 -5.42
CA TYR A 289 -0.36 -17.25 -5.33
C TYR A 289 0.01 -16.27 -6.44
N PRO A 290 -0.97 -15.73 -7.19
CA PRO A 290 -0.72 -14.61 -8.09
C PRO A 290 -0.51 -13.32 -7.30
N LEU A 291 0.43 -12.49 -7.76
CA LEU A 291 0.71 -11.15 -7.25
C LEU A 291 0.04 -10.09 -8.12
N TYR A 292 -1.29 -10.20 -8.27
CA TYR A 292 -2.07 -9.20 -8.99
C TYR A 292 -1.92 -7.82 -8.36
N ASN A 293 -1.91 -6.77 -9.17
CA ASN A 293 -2.08 -5.41 -8.69
C ASN A 293 -3.56 -5.19 -8.39
N TRP A 294 -3.94 -5.36 -7.13
CA TRP A 294 -5.28 -5.02 -6.64
C TRP A 294 -5.46 -3.50 -6.61
N CYS A 295 -6.62 -3.03 -7.05
CA CYS A 295 -6.93 -1.60 -7.09
C CYS A 295 -6.93 -1.04 -5.67
N SER A 296 -6.24 0.08 -5.49
CA SER A 296 -6.21 0.80 -4.23
C SER A 296 -7.59 1.34 -3.87
N ILE A 297 -7.95 1.36 -2.59
CA ILE A 297 -9.06 2.15 -2.06
C ILE A 297 -8.81 3.61 -2.47
N PHE A 298 -9.76 4.24 -3.15
CA PHE A 298 -9.59 5.60 -3.64
C PHE A 298 -10.86 6.43 -3.49
N GLU A 299 -10.65 7.74 -3.51
CA GLU A 299 -11.66 8.77 -3.70
C GLU A 299 -11.22 9.59 -4.92
N TYR A 300 -12.11 9.80 -5.88
CA TYR A 300 -11.79 10.36 -7.19
C TYR A 300 -12.84 11.38 -7.62
N LYS A 301 -12.40 12.62 -7.90
CA LYS A 301 -13.29 13.70 -8.31
C LYS A 301 -13.59 13.64 -9.81
N LEU A 302 -14.88 13.66 -10.16
CA LEU A 302 -15.42 13.72 -11.52
C LEU A 302 -15.75 15.17 -11.92
#